data_AF-A0A529N674-F1
#
_entry.id   AF-A0A529N674-F1
#
_cell.length_a   1.000
_cell.length_b   1.000
_cell.length_c   1.000
_cell.angle_alpha   90.00
_cell.angle_beta   90.00
_cell.angle_gamma   90.00
#
_symmetry.space_group_name_H-M   'P 1'
#
loop_
_entity.id
_entity.type
_entity.pdbx_description
1 polymer ?
#
loop_
_entity_poly.entity_id
_entity_poly.type
_entity_poly.pdbx_seq_one_letter_code
_entity_poly.pdbx_strand_id
1 'polypeptide(L)' 'PIMALATGVLATNPASITLNLKDLHFLNSSGINLLAKFTIEVRKHPDVRLVVRGTPDIPWQSKSLPNLKKLHPALVLLMD' A
#
# COMPACT_ATOMS: atom_id res chain seq x y z
N PRO A 1 -12.58 -0.07 9.99
CA PRO A 1 -12.08 1.29 10.27
C PRO A 1 -10.99 1.76 9.29
N ILE A 2 -9.81 1.12 9.25
CA ILE A 2 -8.68 1.57 8.40
C ILE A 2 -9.01 1.46 6.91
N MET A 3 -9.63 0.36 6.46
CA MET A 3 -10.02 0.22 5.06
C MET A 3 -11.01 1.31 4.63
N ALA A 4 -11.99 1.64 5.49
CA ALA A 4 -12.97 2.68 5.21
C ALA A 4 -12.32 4.07 5.08
N LEU A 5 -11.32 4.37 5.93
CA LEU A 5 -10.51 5.58 5.81
C LEU A 5 -9.76 5.60 4.47
N ALA A 6 -9.06 4.52 4.14
CA ALA A 6 -8.28 4.41 2.90
C ALA A 6 -9.16 4.54 1.64
N THR A 7 -10.33 3.91 1.63
CA THR A 7 -11.30 4.05 0.53
C THR A 7 -11.93 5.43 0.48
N GLY A 8 -12.12 6.09 1.63
CA GLY A 8 -12.59 7.47 1.69
C GLY A 8 -11.59 8.44 1.04
N VAL A 9 -10.29 8.25 1.28
CA VAL A 9 -9.22 9.01 0.60
C VAL A 9 -9.21 8.71 -0.90
N LEU A 10 -9.32 7.43 -1.30
CA LEU A 10 -9.38 7.07 -2.72
C LEU A 10 -10.58 7.70 -3.44
N ALA A 11 -11.74 7.78 -2.77
CA ALA A 11 -12.96 8.36 -3.32
C ALA A 11 -12.84 9.86 -3.64
N THR A 12 -11.86 10.58 -3.07
CA THR A 12 -11.60 11.97 -3.46
C THR A 12 -10.81 12.10 -4.77
N ASN A 13 -10.52 10.98 -5.45
CA ASN A 13 -9.76 10.87 -6.70
C ASN A 13 -8.46 11.71 -6.73
N PRO A 14 -7.56 11.53 -5.74
CA PRO A 14 -6.33 12.30 -5.70
C PRO A 14 -5.37 11.86 -6.81
N ALA A 15 -4.51 12.76 -7.29
CA ALA A 15 -3.47 12.39 -8.26
C ALA A 15 -2.50 11.32 -7.73
N SER A 16 -2.31 11.25 -6.40
CA SER A 16 -1.50 10.21 -5.77
C SER A 16 -1.91 9.92 -4.32
N ILE A 17 -1.70 8.66 -3.91
CA ILE A 17 -1.81 8.19 -2.53
C ILE A 17 -0.45 7.61 -2.13
N THR A 18 0.09 8.05 -0.99
CA THR A 18 1.31 7.49 -0.40
C THR A 18 0.99 6.75 0.89
N LEU A 19 1.29 5.45 0.93
CA LEU A 19 1.31 4.65 2.16
C LEU A 19 2.73 4.66 2.73
N ASN A 20 2.97 5.51 3.74
CA ASN A 20 4.25 5.52 4.43
C ASN A 20 4.21 4.54 5.61
N LEU A 21 4.94 3.44 5.50
CA LEU A 21 4.96 2.34 6.45
C LEU A 21 6.30 2.22 7.18
N LYS A 22 7.25 3.14 6.98
CA LYS A 22 8.61 3.04 7.53
C LYS A 22 8.65 2.79 9.04
N ASP A 23 7.75 3.42 9.79
CA ASP A 23 7.70 3.29 11.25
C ASP A 23 6.75 2.18 11.74
N LEU A 24 6.15 1.41 10.82
CA LEU A 24 5.23 0.32 11.14
C LEU A 24 6.00 -0.98 11.42
N HIS A 25 6.41 -1.14 12.68
CA HIS A 25 7.25 -2.25 13.14
C HIS A 25 6.56 -3.62 13.06
N PHE A 26 5.25 -3.66 13.33
CA PHE A 26 4.47 -4.90 13.35
C PHE A 26 3.23 -4.79 12.49
N LEU A 27 2.99 -5.83 11.71
CA LEU A 27 1.76 -6.01 10.97
C LEU A 27 1.40 -7.49 10.96
N ASN A 28 0.17 -7.80 11.36
CA ASN A 28 -0.33 -9.18 11.34
C ASN A 28 -0.89 -9.54 9.95
N SER A 29 -1.36 -10.79 9.82
CA SER A 29 -1.92 -11.30 8.57
C SER A 29 -3.13 -10.51 8.06
N SER A 30 -4.00 -10.02 8.95
CA SER A 30 -5.17 -9.24 8.54
C SER A 30 -4.77 -7.85 8.02
N GLY A 31 -3.73 -7.23 8.59
CA GLY A 31 -3.14 -6.00 8.08
C GLY A 31 -2.49 -6.17 6.71
N ILE A 32 -1.75 -7.25 6.48
CA ILE A 32 -1.16 -7.56 5.15
C ILE A 32 -2.27 -7.76 4.12
N ASN A 33 -3.34 -8.48 4.48
CA ASN A 33 -4.51 -8.66 3.61
C ASN A 33 -5.22 -7.34 3.31
N LEU A 34 -5.26 -6.40 4.27
CA LEU A 34 -5.81 -5.06 4.03
C LEU A 34 -4.99 -4.31 2.98
N LEU A 35 -3.65 -4.30 3.09
CA LEU A 35 -2.77 -3.66 2.10
C LEU A 35 -2.95 -4.26 0.70
N ALA A 36 -3.07 -5.59 0.61
CA ALA A 36 -3.31 -6.27 -0.65
C ALA A 36 -4.66 -5.87 -1.28
N LYS A 37 -5.74 -5.88 -0.49
CA LYS A 37 -7.09 -5.46 -0.95
C LYS A 37 -7.11 -4.01 -1.40
N PHE A 38 -6.50 -3.11 -0.63
CA PHE A 38 -6.44 -1.70 -0.99
C PHE A 38 -5.61 -1.47 -2.25
N THR A 39 -4.49 -2.18 -2.43
CA THR A 39 -3.68 -2.12 -3.65
C THR A 39 -4.48 -2.55 -4.89
N ILE A 40 -5.27 -3.62 -4.79
CA ILE A 40 -6.17 -4.07 -5.85
C ILE A 40 -7.24 -3.00 -6.15
N GLU A 41 -7.76 -2.35 -5.11
CA GLU A 41 -8.78 -1.31 -5.28
C GLU A 41 -8.23 -0.10 -6.02
N VAL A 42 -7.08 0.45 -5.59
CA VAL A 42 -6.46 1.60 -6.27
C VAL A 42 -6.13 1.28 -7.74
N ARG A 43 -5.76 0.04 -8.08
CA ARG A 43 -5.51 -0.38 -9.47
C ARG A 43 -6.69 -0.15 -10.41
N LYS A 44 -7.93 -0.13 -9.89
CA LYS A 44 -9.14 0.15 -10.69
C LYS A 44 -9.29 1.63 -11.04
N HIS A 45 -8.47 2.50 -10.45
CA HIS A 45 -8.45 3.94 -10.68
C HIS A 45 -7.14 4.32 -11.39
N PRO A 46 -7.08 4.22 -12.72
CA PRO A 46 -5.83 4.40 -13.47
C PRO A 46 -5.21 5.80 -13.31
N ASP A 47 -6.01 6.80 -12.96
CA ASP A 47 -5.58 8.18 -12.74
C ASP A 47 -4.94 8.41 -11.35
N VAL A 48 -5.03 7.44 -10.45
CA VAL A 48 -4.52 7.54 -9.08
C VAL A 48 -3.21 6.78 -8.95
N ARG A 49 -2.12 7.49 -8.70
CA ARG A 49 -0.80 6.86 -8.46
C ARG A 49 -0.68 6.34 -7.03
N LEU A 50 -0.48 5.03 -6.87
CA LEU A 50 -0.14 4.45 -5.57
C LEU A 50 1.39 4.39 -5.35
N VAL A 51 1.83 5.00 -4.26
CA VAL A 51 3.20 4.92 -3.75
C VAL A 51 3.19 4.21 -2.40
N VAL A 52 4.05 3.22 -2.22
CA VAL A 52 4.26 2.53 -0.94
C VAL A 52 5.70 2.75 -0.51
N ARG A 53 5.91 3.26 0.70
CA ARG A 53 7.23 3.44 1.30
C ARG A 53 7.39 2.50 2.48
N GLY A 54 8.45 1.73 2.48
CA GLY A 54 8.86 0.91 3.61
C GLY A 54 10.37 1.02 3.81
N THR A 55 10.88 0.32 4.81
CA THR A 55 12.30 0.21 5.14
C THR A 55 12.76 -1.25 5.01
N PRO A 56 14.00 -1.50 4.56
CA PRO A 56 14.58 -2.84 4.60
C PRO A 56 14.78 -3.38 6.02
N ASP A 57 14.85 -2.50 7.03
CA ASP A 57 15.19 -2.82 8.42
C ASP A 57 14.08 -3.60 9.14
N ILE A 58 12.84 -3.52 8.65
CA ILE A 58 11.69 -4.21 9.23
C ILE A 58 11.40 -5.47 8.39
N PRO A 59 11.60 -6.69 8.93
CA PRO A 59 11.61 -7.91 8.12
C PRO A 59 10.33 -8.19 7.34
N TRP A 60 9.15 -7.87 7.90
CA TRP A 60 7.89 -8.11 7.21
C TRP A 60 7.74 -7.17 5.99
N GLN A 61 8.32 -5.97 6.02
CA GLN A 61 8.22 -5.01 4.92
C GLN A 61 8.97 -5.52 3.69
N SER A 62 10.22 -5.93 3.88
CA SER A 62 11.06 -6.55 2.86
C SER A 62 10.44 -7.82 2.27
N LYS A 63 9.74 -8.61 3.10
CA LYS A 63 9.11 -9.88 2.66
C LYS A 63 7.78 -9.66 1.97
N SER A 64 6.95 -8.74 2.44
CA SER A 64 5.55 -8.63 2.02
C SER A 64 5.28 -7.50 1.04
N LEU A 65 5.89 -6.32 1.18
CA LEU A 65 5.60 -5.17 0.31
C LEU A 65 5.94 -5.40 -1.17
N PRO A 66 7.02 -6.14 -1.53
CA PRO A 66 7.28 -6.47 -2.94
C PRO A 66 6.14 -7.25 -3.62
N ASN A 67 5.32 -8.00 -2.87
CA ASN A 67 4.19 -8.72 -3.44
C ASN A 67 3.07 -7.79 -3.92
N LEU A 68 3.01 -6.55 -3.43
CA LEU A 68 2.02 -5.57 -3.90
C LEU A 68 2.22 -5.22 -5.39
N LYS A 69 3.46 -5.24 -5.89
CA LYS A 69 3.75 -5.04 -7.33
C LYS A 69 3.14 -6.12 -8.22
N LYS A 70 3.00 -7.36 -7.71
CA LYS A 70 2.32 -8.44 -8.45
C LYS A 70 0.82 -8.17 -8.61
N LEU A 71 0.22 -7.49 -7.62
CA LEU A 71 -1.20 -7.13 -7.64
C LEU A 71 -1.46 -5.86 -8.46
N HIS A 72 -0.53 -4.90 -8.43
CA HIS A 72 -0.59 -3.66 -9.17
C HIS A 72 0.80 -3.31 -9.73
N PRO A 73 1.09 -3.66 -11.01
CA PRO A 73 2.43 -3.47 -11.60
C PRO A 73 2.90 -2.02 -11.67
N ALA A 74 1.98 -1.05 -11.78
CA ALA A 74 2.31 0.38 -11.83
C ALA A 74 2.55 1.02 -10.45
N LEU A 75 2.40 0.25 -9.36
CA LEU A 75 2.72 0.70 -8.01
C LEU A 75 4.20 1.08 -7.88
N VAL A 76 4.46 2.25 -7.29
CA VAL A 76 5.82 2.66 -6.94
C VAL A 76 6.12 2.15 -5.53
N LEU A 77 7.11 1.28 -5.41
CA LEU A 77 7.61 0.79 -4.12
C LEU A 77 8.98 1.42 -3.85
N LEU A 78 9.09 2.14 -2.74
CA LEU A 78 10.33 2.70 -2.22
C LEU A 78 10.71 1.93 -0.95
N MET A 79 11.91 1.36 -0.93
CA MET A 79 12.49 0.66 0.22
C MET A 79 13.71 1.47 0.67
N ASP A 80 13.50 2.39 1.60
CA ASP A 80 14.44 3.45 1.98
C ASP A 80 14.31 3.86 3.46
#